data_AF-A0A657AI89-F1
#
_entry.id   AF-A0A657AI89-F1
#
_cell.length_a   1.000
_cell.length_b   1.000
_cell.length_c   1.000
_cell.angle_alpha   90.00
_cell.angle_beta   90.00
_cell.angle_gamma   90.00
#
_symmetry.space_group_name_H-M   'P 1'
#
loop_
_entity.id
_entity.type
_entity.pdbx_description
1 polymer ?
#
loop_
_entity_poly.entity_id
_entity_poly.type
_entity_poly.pdbx_seq_one_letter_code
_entity_poly.pdbx_strand_id
1 'polypeptide(L)'
;MTIALGLGIGSKNGAGEWLETFFPAPQFQPDSSLVASIQETLGLESGNTTTELNDEQIEELAKIAALSDIASQMKGSKSPAVVVIIEEDGKASSTPEVYLKLHLLSHRLVKPHGINLDGIFGLLPNVAWTNKGPIDLSELTAKQLEARVAGELIEVKSVDKFPQMTDYVVPGGVRIADTARVRLGAYIGEGTTIMHEGFVNFNAGTEGTSMIEGRISAGVMVGKGSDLGGGCSTMGTLSGGGNIIIAVGENSLIGANAGIGIPLGDRCTVESGLYITAGTKVVMLDAENQVVETVKARDLANKADLLFRRNSANGRVECLTNKTAIELNEELHANN
;
A
#
# COMPACT_ATOMS: atom_id res chain seq x y z
N MET A 1 -4.10 25.44 0.34
CA MET A 1 -4.16 24.54 1.51
C MET A 1 -3.13 23.47 1.25
N THR A 2 -2.14 23.34 2.13
CA THR A 2 -1.04 22.39 1.94
C THR A 2 -1.55 20.96 2.13
N ILE A 3 -1.16 20.04 1.25
CA ILE A 3 -1.57 18.63 1.27
C ILE A 3 -0.73 17.86 2.29
N ALA A 4 0.58 18.07 2.33
CA ALA A 4 1.47 17.33 3.22
C ALA A 4 2.69 18.12 3.66
N LEU A 5 3.20 17.77 4.84
CA LEU A 5 4.46 18.24 5.37
C LEU A 5 5.22 17.04 5.99
N GLY A 6 6.51 16.96 5.73
CA GLY A 6 7.39 15.99 6.37
C GLY A 6 8.75 16.61 6.68
N LEU A 7 9.15 16.58 7.96
CA LEU A 7 10.54 16.79 8.38
C LEU A 7 11.17 15.41 8.60
N GLY A 8 12.19 15.08 7.85
CA GLY A 8 12.76 13.75 7.78
C GLY A 8 14.27 13.71 7.71
N ILE A 9 14.79 12.49 7.76
CA ILE A 9 16.20 12.16 7.64
C ILE A 9 16.32 11.00 6.67
N GLY A 10 17.42 10.87 5.95
CA GLY A 10 17.54 9.75 5.02
C GLY A 10 18.97 9.38 4.69
N SER A 11 19.11 8.67 3.58
CA SER A 11 20.39 8.14 3.13
C SER A 11 20.63 8.52 1.69
N LYS A 12 21.87 8.86 1.38
CA LYS A 12 22.35 9.15 0.02
C LYS A 12 23.46 8.19 -0.37
N ASN A 13 23.60 7.94 -1.67
CA ASN A 13 24.78 7.28 -2.20
C ASN A 13 25.98 8.25 -2.28
N GLY A 14 27.14 7.75 -2.67
CA GLY A 14 28.37 8.52 -2.84
C GLY A 14 28.31 9.56 -3.96
N ALA A 15 27.30 9.50 -4.84
CA ALA A 15 27.01 10.52 -5.83
C ALA A 15 26.08 11.63 -5.32
N GLY A 16 25.60 11.53 -4.07
CA GLY A 16 24.69 12.50 -3.45
C GLY A 16 23.22 12.30 -3.82
N GLU A 17 22.85 11.16 -4.42
CA GLU A 17 21.49 10.83 -4.79
C GLU A 17 20.75 10.19 -3.61
N TRP A 18 19.49 10.59 -3.40
CA TRP A 18 18.64 10.04 -2.34
C TRP A 18 18.30 8.57 -2.61
N LEU A 19 18.58 7.70 -1.65
CA LEU A 19 18.16 6.29 -1.67
C LEU A 19 16.80 6.12 -0.97
N GLU A 20 16.64 6.81 0.15
CA GLU A 20 15.44 6.76 0.99
C GLU A 20 15.36 7.94 1.94
N THR A 21 14.18 8.13 2.52
CA THR A 21 13.94 9.08 3.62
C THR A 21 12.92 8.54 4.60
N PHE A 22 13.21 8.68 5.89
CA PHE A 22 12.34 8.40 7.03
C PHE A 22 11.70 9.69 7.55
N PHE A 23 10.36 9.71 7.61
CA PHE A 23 9.58 10.79 8.20
C PHE A 23 8.93 10.30 9.51
N PRO A 24 9.44 10.68 10.69
CA PRO A 24 8.91 10.17 11.97
C PRO A 24 7.49 10.65 12.29
N ALA A 25 7.11 11.84 11.85
CA ALA A 25 5.78 12.42 12.08
C ALA A 25 5.30 13.18 10.83
N PRO A 26 4.97 12.47 9.73
CA PRO A 26 4.43 13.10 8.55
C PRO A 26 3.06 13.70 8.88
N GLN A 27 2.72 14.83 8.27
CA GLN A 27 1.43 15.50 8.46
C GLN A 27 0.66 15.51 7.14
N PHE A 28 -0.60 15.11 7.19
CA PHE A 28 -1.56 15.31 6.12
C PHE A 28 -2.42 16.52 6.47
N GLN A 29 -2.56 17.46 5.53
CA GLN A 29 -3.25 18.73 5.72
C GLN A 29 -2.74 19.51 6.96
N PRO A 30 -1.43 19.84 7.01
CA PRO A 30 -0.85 20.57 8.13
C PRO A 30 -1.46 21.97 8.30
N ASP A 31 -1.35 22.52 9.51
CA ASP A 31 -1.79 23.88 9.80
C ASP A 31 -1.06 24.89 8.90
N SER A 32 -1.80 25.81 8.27
CA SER A 32 -1.21 26.76 7.33
C SER A 32 -0.25 27.75 7.98
N SER A 33 -0.43 28.07 9.27
CA SER A 33 0.51 28.92 10.02
C SER A 33 1.84 28.21 10.28
N LEU A 34 1.81 26.88 10.49
CA LEU A 34 3.02 26.07 10.61
C LEU A 34 3.79 26.08 9.29
N VAL A 35 3.11 25.80 8.17
CA VAL A 35 3.75 25.80 6.85
C VAL A 35 4.34 27.17 6.52
N ALA A 36 3.60 28.26 6.76
CA ALA A 36 4.09 29.61 6.55
C ALA A 36 5.33 29.92 7.42
N SER A 37 5.33 29.49 8.69
CA SER A 37 6.48 29.68 9.59
C SER A 37 7.73 28.94 9.09
N ILE A 38 7.58 27.73 8.55
CA ILE A 38 8.67 26.96 7.96
C ILE A 38 9.18 27.65 6.70
N GLN A 39 8.28 28.07 5.81
CA GLN A 39 8.64 28.77 4.57
C GLN A 39 9.37 30.08 4.86
N GLU A 40 8.92 30.87 5.84
CA GLU A 40 9.58 32.10 6.27
C GLU A 40 10.97 31.82 6.87
N THR A 41 11.05 30.84 7.78
CA THR A 41 12.30 30.47 8.46
C THR A 41 13.37 29.98 7.48
N LEU A 42 12.97 29.24 6.45
CA LEU A 42 13.88 28.64 5.47
C LEU A 42 14.01 29.46 4.18
N GLY A 43 13.26 30.54 4.02
CA GLY A 43 13.21 31.34 2.79
C GLY A 43 12.69 30.56 1.57
N LEU A 44 11.69 29.70 1.76
CA LEU A 44 11.13 28.86 0.69
C LEU A 44 9.99 29.56 -0.05
N GLU A 45 9.92 29.37 -1.36
CA GLU A 45 8.78 29.79 -2.18
C GLU A 45 7.57 28.87 -1.96
N SER A 46 6.39 29.35 -2.39
CA SER A 46 5.17 28.54 -2.47
C SER A 46 5.29 27.41 -3.48
N GLY A 47 4.53 26.34 -3.27
CA GLY A 47 4.48 25.15 -4.11
C GLY A 47 5.13 23.92 -3.48
N ASN A 48 5.22 22.83 -4.26
CA ASN A 48 5.86 21.60 -3.81
C ASN A 48 7.37 21.81 -3.71
N THR A 49 7.93 21.61 -2.52
CA THR A 49 9.36 21.81 -2.25
C THR A 49 9.95 20.59 -1.54
N THR A 50 11.20 20.28 -1.88
CA THR A 50 12.04 19.30 -1.20
C THR A 50 13.37 19.99 -0.91
N THR A 51 13.61 20.32 0.36
CA THR A 51 14.75 21.13 0.77
C THR A 51 15.61 20.34 1.73
N GLU A 52 16.86 20.09 1.34
CA GLU A 52 17.86 19.50 2.20
C GLU A 52 18.34 20.55 3.22
N LEU A 53 18.48 20.14 4.48
CA LEU A 53 18.69 21.05 5.61
C LEU A 53 20.15 20.99 6.09
N ASN A 54 20.72 22.16 6.35
CA ASN A 54 21.98 22.29 7.08
C ASN A 54 21.75 22.41 8.61
N ASP A 55 22.82 22.36 9.39
CA ASP A 55 22.74 22.42 10.87
C ASP A 55 22.07 23.71 11.38
N GLU A 56 22.36 24.87 10.77
CA GLU A 56 21.75 26.16 11.14
C GLU A 56 20.24 26.14 10.91
N GLN A 57 19.79 25.61 9.76
CA GLN A 57 18.38 25.47 9.43
C GLN A 57 17.66 24.51 10.38
N ILE A 58 18.31 23.40 10.76
CA ILE A 58 17.77 22.47 11.76
C ILE A 58 17.63 23.18 13.12
N GLU A 59 18.60 24.01 13.50
CA GLU A 59 18.54 24.81 14.73
C GLU A 59 17.41 25.84 14.73
N GLU A 60 17.16 26.50 13.60
CA GLU A 60 16.03 27.42 13.46
C GLU A 60 14.69 26.69 13.48
N LEU A 61 14.55 25.57 12.76
CA LEU A 61 13.33 24.75 12.80
C LEU A 61 13.04 24.20 14.21
N ALA A 62 14.07 23.92 15.00
CA ALA A 62 13.92 23.49 16.40
C ALA A 62 13.31 24.58 17.30
N LYS A 63 13.27 25.85 16.88
CA LYS A 63 12.59 26.93 17.61
C LYS A 63 11.08 26.95 17.34
N ILE A 64 10.61 26.27 16.29
CA ILE A 64 9.18 26.15 15.99
C ILE A 64 8.60 25.06 16.90
N ALA A 65 7.68 25.43 17.80
CA ALA A 65 7.15 24.54 18.83
C ALA A 65 6.65 23.18 18.29
N ALA A 66 5.98 23.17 17.14
CA ALA A 66 5.45 21.94 16.52
C ALA A 66 6.54 21.02 15.93
N LEU A 67 7.75 21.52 15.69
CA LEU A 67 8.88 20.76 15.14
C LEU A 67 10.03 20.56 16.14
N SER A 68 10.00 21.28 17.27
CA SER A 68 11.06 21.35 18.28
C SER A 68 11.66 19.99 18.63
N ASP A 69 10.81 19.02 18.96
CA ASP A 69 11.26 17.70 19.42
C ASP A 69 11.97 16.91 18.32
N ILE A 70 11.46 16.97 17.08
CA ILE A 70 12.01 16.21 15.95
C ILE A 70 13.28 16.90 15.44
N ALA A 71 13.22 18.21 15.19
CA ALA A 71 14.36 18.97 14.71
C ALA A 71 15.54 18.92 15.71
N SER A 72 15.27 18.97 17.02
CA SER A 72 16.32 18.85 18.03
C SER A 72 17.03 17.49 18.02
N GLN A 73 16.31 16.41 17.71
CA GLN A 73 16.91 15.07 17.58
C GLN A 73 17.73 14.90 16.30
N MET A 74 17.49 15.73 15.28
CA MET A 74 18.26 15.71 14.03
C MET A 74 19.58 16.48 14.11
N LYS A 75 19.79 17.29 15.16
CA LYS A 75 21.02 18.08 15.33
C LYS A 75 22.26 17.19 15.38
N GLY A 76 23.27 17.51 14.56
CA GLY A 76 24.53 16.75 14.51
C GLY A 76 24.38 15.35 13.90
N SER A 77 23.26 15.07 13.24
CA SER A 77 23.08 13.85 12.46
C SER A 77 24.16 13.73 11.37
N LYS A 78 24.69 12.52 11.18
CA LYS A 78 25.57 12.20 10.04
C LYS A 78 24.79 11.94 8.75
N SER A 79 23.49 11.72 8.86
CA SER A 79 22.57 11.50 7.75
C SER A 79 21.92 12.82 7.34
N PRO A 80 21.74 13.07 6.03
CA PRO A 80 21.13 14.30 5.53
C PRO A 80 19.69 14.43 6.01
N ALA A 81 19.36 15.62 6.53
CA ALA A 81 18.02 16.01 6.92
C ALA A 81 17.31 16.71 5.74
N VAL A 82 15.99 16.58 5.67
CA VAL A 82 15.18 17.12 4.59
C VAL A 82 13.82 17.57 5.11
N VAL A 83 13.32 18.69 4.59
CA VAL A 83 11.91 19.07 4.71
C VAL A 83 11.24 18.95 3.35
N VAL A 84 10.05 18.37 3.34
CA VAL A 84 9.21 18.23 2.16
C VAL A 84 7.86 18.91 2.45
N ILE A 85 7.47 19.82 1.58
CA ILE A 85 6.16 20.48 1.60
C ILE A 85 5.47 20.15 0.27
N ILE A 86 4.25 19.61 0.34
CA ILE A 86 3.41 19.32 -0.82
C ILE A 86 2.19 20.23 -0.74
N GLU A 87 2.13 21.28 -1.56
CA GLU A 87 0.98 22.18 -1.61
C GLU A 87 -0.10 21.69 -2.57
N GLU A 88 0.29 21.01 -3.63
CA GLU A 88 -0.61 20.43 -4.63
C GLU A 88 -0.31 18.95 -4.85
N ASP A 89 -1.35 18.11 -4.92
CA ASP A 89 -1.21 16.67 -5.12
C ASP A 89 -0.98 16.28 -6.60
N GLY A 90 0.12 16.79 -7.15
CA GLY A 90 0.61 16.47 -8.48
C GLY A 90 1.49 15.22 -8.53
N LYS A 91 2.09 14.99 -9.71
CA LYS A 91 3.16 13.99 -9.84
C LYS A 91 4.33 14.39 -8.95
N ALA A 92 4.85 13.42 -8.21
CA ALA A 92 6.04 13.65 -7.40
C ALA A 92 7.22 14.06 -8.30
N SER A 93 8.12 14.87 -7.73
CA SER A 93 9.27 15.44 -8.42
C SER A 93 10.61 14.96 -7.85
N SER A 94 10.60 14.37 -6.65
CA SER A 94 11.80 13.95 -5.93
C SER A 94 11.58 12.62 -5.19
N THR A 95 12.67 11.91 -4.87
CA THR A 95 12.61 10.71 -4.03
C THR A 95 12.04 11.00 -2.65
N PRO A 96 12.48 12.03 -1.90
CA PRO A 96 11.87 12.38 -0.61
C PRO A 96 10.36 12.64 -0.67
N GLU A 97 9.87 13.29 -1.74
CA GLU A 97 8.44 13.51 -1.94
C GLU A 97 7.67 12.20 -2.08
N VAL A 98 8.20 11.24 -2.87
CA VAL A 98 7.59 9.90 -2.98
C VAL A 98 7.52 9.21 -1.63
N TYR A 99 8.62 9.20 -0.87
CA TYR A 99 8.65 8.57 0.45
C TYR A 99 7.64 9.24 1.40
N LEU A 100 7.49 10.57 1.38
CA LEU A 100 6.46 11.24 2.18
C LEU A 100 5.06 10.73 1.82
N LYS A 101 4.72 10.64 0.52
CA LYS A 101 3.43 10.12 0.09
C LYS A 101 3.19 8.67 0.54
N LEU A 102 4.22 7.82 0.49
CA LEU A 102 4.12 6.44 1.00
C LEU A 102 3.97 6.39 2.53
N HIS A 103 4.65 7.27 3.26
CA HIS A 103 4.47 7.39 4.71
C HIS A 103 3.04 7.80 5.06
N LEU A 104 2.43 8.74 4.33
CA LEU A 104 1.03 9.15 4.58
C LEU A 104 0.05 7.96 4.50
N LEU A 105 0.28 7.04 3.55
CA LEU A 105 -0.51 5.81 3.45
C LEU A 105 -0.27 4.87 4.64
N SER A 106 0.99 4.59 4.96
CA SER A 106 1.34 3.62 6.01
C SER A 106 1.11 4.12 7.44
N HIS A 107 1.13 5.44 7.66
CA HIS A 107 0.65 6.09 8.88
C HIS A 107 -0.89 6.15 8.97
N ARG A 108 -1.60 5.69 7.93
CA ARG A 108 -3.06 5.76 7.78
C ARG A 108 -3.65 7.18 7.72
N LEU A 109 -2.83 8.18 7.42
CA LEU A 109 -3.28 9.57 7.27
C LEU A 109 -4.08 9.77 5.98
N VAL A 110 -3.78 8.97 4.97
CA VAL A 110 -4.48 8.92 3.69
C VAL A 110 -4.80 7.47 3.35
N LYS A 111 -6.00 7.19 2.83
CA LYS A 111 -6.36 5.86 2.32
C LYS A 111 -5.76 5.64 0.92
N PRO A 112 -5.58 4.39 0.48
CA PRO A 112 -5.25 4.10 -0.91
C PRO A 112 -6.17 4.82 -1.90
N HIS A 113 -5.59 5.29 -3.02
CA HIS A 113 -6.19 6.19 -4.02
C HIS A 113 -6.49 7.61 -3.52
N GLY A 114 -6.14 7.95 -2.28
CA GLY A 114 -6.31 9.30 -1.71
C GLY A 114 -5.15 10.26 -1.95
N ILE A 115 -4.06 9.80 -2.59
CA ILE A 115 -2.91 10.64 -2.96
C ILE A 115 -2.31 10.20 -4.30
N ASN A 116 -1.82 11.16 -5.08
CA ASN A 116 -1.30 10.92 -6.43
C ASN A 116 0.07 10.22 -6.37
N LEU A 117 0.14 9.01 -6.94
CA LEU A 117 1.34 8.19 -7.03
C LEU A 117 1.75 7.90 -8.48
N ASP A 118 1.33 8.74 -9.42
CA ASP A 118 1.71 8.59 -10.82
C ASP A 118 3.22 8.80 -11.01
N GLY A 119 3.88 7.85 -11.67
CA GLY A 119 5.29 7.97 -12.06
C GLY A 119 6.31 7.70 -10.95
N ILE A 120 5.89 7.31 -9.73
CA ILE A 120 6.80 7.14 -8.58
C ILE A 120 7.94 6.15 -8.82
N PHE A 121 7.74 5.14 -9.69
CA PHE A 121 8.78 4.15 -10.02
C PHE A 121 10.03 4.76 -10.67
N GLY A 122 9.89 5.91 -11.35
CA GLY A 122 11.02 6.63 -11.95
C GLY A 122 11.87 7.38 -10.92
N LEU A 123 11.32 7.64 -9.74
CA LEU A 123 11.94 8.41 -8.66
C LEU A 123 12.46 7.53 -7.51
N LEU A 124 12.02 6.27 -7.44
CA LEU A 124 12.53 5.31 -6.46
C LEU A 124 13.74 4.56 -7.05
N PRO A 125 14.97 4.74 -6.55
CA PRO A 125 16.10 3.94 -6.98
C PRO A 125 15.93 2.47 -6.58
N ASN A 126 16.58 1.55 -7.29
CA ASN A 126 16.64 0.17 -6.85
C ASN A 126 17.76 0.03 -5.81
N VAL A 127 17.44 -0.38 -4.58
CA VAL A 127 18.35 -0.30 -3.42
C VAL A 127 18.56 -1.69 -2.83
N ALA A 128 19.77 -1.97 -2.32
CA ALA A 128 20.00 -3.10 -1.43
C ALA A 128 19.63 -2.70 0.01
N TRP A 129 18.55 -3.29 0.53
CA TRP A 129 18.08 -3.09 1.89
C TRP A 129 18.81 -4.05 2.83
N THR A 130 19.66 -3.51 3.69
CA THR A 130 20.58 -4.32 4.51
C THR A 130 20.40 -4.11 6.01
N ASN A 131 21.03 -4.97 6.82
CA ASN A 131 21.13 -4.76 8.27
C ASN A 131 21.92 -3.49 8.66
N LYS A 132 22.64 -2.85 7.73
CA LYS A 132 23.37 -1.59 7.94
C LYS A 132 22.66 -0.39 7.30
N GLY A 133 21.42 -0.55 6.86
CA GLY A 133 20.66 0.46 6.13
C GLY A 133 20.67 0.26 4.60
N PRO A 134 20.12 1.23 3.85
CA PRO A 134 20.11 1.21 2.39
C PRO A 134 21.53 1.35 1.83
N ILE A 135 21.86 0.53 0.83
CA ILE A 135 23.13 0.61 0.12
C ILE A 135 22.85 0.65 -1.38
N ASP A 136 23.47 1.61 -2.07
CA ASP A 136 23.45 1.67 -3.53
C ASP A 136 24.06 0.40 -4.12
N LEU A 137 23.44 -0.14 -5.17
CA LEU A 137 23.89 -1.38 -5.79
C LEU A 137 25.32 -1.30 -6.35
N SER A 138 25.74 -0.11 -6.80
CA SER A 138 27.10 0.12 -7.29
C SER A 138 28.15 0.12 -6.17
N GLU A 139 27.76 0.43 -4.94
CA GLU A 139 28.64 0.45 -3.76
C GLU A 139 28.65 -0.87 -2.98
N LEU A 140 27.61 -1.69 -3.16
CA LEU A 140 27.35 -2.87 -2.33
C LEU A 140 28.53 -3.83 -2.24
N THR A 141 29.17 -4.14 -3.37
CA THR A 141 30.27 -5.11 -3.41
C THR A 141 31.47 -4.65 -2.58
N ALA A 142 31.82 -3.35 -2.66
CA ALA A 142 32.93 -2.79 -1.90
C ALA A 142 32.64 -2.82 -0.39
N LYS A 143 31.42 -2.42 0.01
CA LYS A 143 30.99 -2.46 1.42
C LYS A 143 30.93 -3.89 1.97
N GLN A 144 30.47 -4.84 1.16
CA GLN A 144 30.46 -6.26 1.55
C GLN A 144 31.89 -6.77 1.77
N LEU A 145 32.84 -6.44 0.89
CA LEU A 145 34.24 -6.82 1.07
C LEU A 145 34.83 -6.22 2.35
N GLU A 146 34.61 -4.93 2.59
CA GLU A 146 35.05 -4.24 3.81
C GLU A 146 34.52 -4.94 5.07
N ALA A 147 33.22 -5.25 5.10
CA ALA A 147 32.62 -5.97 6.21
C ALA A 147 33.26 -7.36 6.41
N ARG A 148 33.49 -8.13 5.33
CA ARG A 148 34.13 -9.46 5.44
C ARG A 148 35.57 -9.38 5.93
N VAL A 149 36.34 -8.37 5.52
CA VAL A 149 37.69 -8.12 6.04
C VAL A 149 37.66 -7.82 7.54
N ALA A 150 36.63 -7.09 8.01
CA ALA A 150 36.40 -6.83 9.42
C ALA A 150 35.77 -8.02 10.20
N GLY A 151 35.47 -9.14 9.53
CA GLY A 151 34.80 -10.29 10.15
C GLY A 151 33.29 -10.10 10.36
N GLU A 152 32.68 -9.08 9.74
CA GLU A 152 31.25 -8.78 9.78
C GLU A 152 30.50 -9.29 8.54
N LEU A 153 29.18 -9.39 8.65
CA LEU A 153 28.27 -9.66 7.53
C LEU A 153 27.34 -8.47 7.29
N ILE A 154 27.36 -7.97 6.06
CA ILE A 154 26.24 -7.19 5.50
C ILE A 154 25.23 -8.18 4.96
N GLU A 155 24.14 -8.35 5.68
CA GLU A 155 22.97 -9.14 5.27
C GLU A 155 22.11 -8.29 4.34
N VAL A 156 21.93 -8.74 3.10
CA VAL A 156 21.02 -8.11 2.13
C VAL A 156 19.67 -8.81 2.26
N LYS A 157 18.69 -8.11 2.84
CA LYS A 157 17.36 -8.64 3.13
C LYS A 157 16.42 -8.53 1.93
N SER A 158 16.58 -7.44 1.16
CA SER A 158 15.79 -7.17 -0.04
C SER A 158 16.61 -6.37 -1.05
N VAL A 159 16.30 -6.54 -2.35
CA VAL A 159 16.79 -5.69 -3.44
C VAL A 159 15.58 -5.24 -4.24
N ASP A 160 15.11 -4.03 -3.97
CA ASP A 160 13.86 -3.51 -4.53
C ASP A 160 13.81 -1.98 -4.46
N LYS A 161 12.88 -1.39 -5.21
CA LYS A 161 12.52 0.04 -5.17
C LYS A 161 11.70 0.42 -3.92
N PHE A 162 11.07 -0.55 -3.28
CA PHE A 162 10.26 -0.34 -2.08
C PHE A 162 10.88 -1.08 -0.88
N PRO A 163 11.08 -0.41 0.26
CA PRO A 163 11.40 -1.10 1.50
C PRO A 163 10.17 -1.79 2.11
N GLN A 164 10.42 -2.63 3.11
CA GLN A 164 9.36 -3.11 4.00
C GLN A 164 8.83 -1.97 4.89
N MET A 165 7.51 -1.94 5.10
CA MET A 165 6.83 -0.85 5.81
C MET A 165 7.32 -0.68 7.26
N THR A 166 7.58 -1.78 7.95
CA THR A 166 7.85 -1.79 9.40
C THR A 166 9.23 -1.28 9.76
N ASP A 167 10.13 -1.10 8.79
CA ASP A 167 11.39 -0.40 9.01
C ASP A 167 11.17 1.12 9.17
N TYR A 168 9.99 1.62 8.79
CA TYR A 168 9.58 3.02 8.86
C TYR A 168 8.44 3.23 9.86
N VAL A 169 7.37 2.43 9.77
CA VAL A 169 6.19 2.61 10.64
C VAL A 169 5.49 1.28 10.93
N VAL A 170 5.08 1.12 12.19
CA VAL A 170 4.15 0.07 12.63
C VAL A 170 2.92 0.77 13.20
N PRO A 171 1.81 0.88 12.44
CA PRO A 171 0.63 1.58 12.92
C PRO A 171 -0.05 0.79 14.06
N GLY A 172 -0.75 1.49 14.95
CA GLY A 172 -1.37 0.88 16.13
C GLY A 172 -2.40 -0.22 15.80
N GLY A 173 -2.43 -1.25 16.65
CA GLY A 173 -3.46 -2.30 16.59
C GLY A 173 -3.33 -3.27 15.41
N VAL A 174 -2.11 -3.53 14.90
CA VAL A 174 -1.86 -4.50 13.84
C VAL A 174 -1.00 -5.66 14.30
N ARG A 175 -1.07 -6.76 13.56
CA ARG A 175 -0.06 -7.82 13.61
C ARG A 175 0.42 -8.14 12.20
N ILE A 176 1.73 -8.26 12.03
CA ILE A 176 2.36 -8.64 10.76
C ILE A 176 3.37 -9.74 11.09
N ALA A 177 3.09 -10.96 10.65
CA ALA A 177 3.89 -12.13 11.02
C ALA A 177 5.23 -12.19 10.29
N ASP A 178 5.23 -11.84 8.99
CA ASP A 178 6.44 -11.64 8.19
C ASP A 178 6.39 -10.26 7.55
N THR A 179 7.24 -9.35 8.06
CA THR A 179 7.22 -7.94 7.67
C THR A 179 7.77 -7.70 6.27
N ALA A 180 8.56 -8.62 5.72
CA ALA A 180 9.12 -8.50 4.38
C ALA A 180 8.01 -8.50 3.29
N ARG A 181 6.79 -8.93 3.64
CA ARG A 181 5.65 -9.03 2.73
C ARG A 181 4.71 -7.82 2.76
N VAL A 182 5.03 -6.78 3.52
CA VAL A 182 4.24 -5.54 3.58
C VAL A 182 5.13 -4.38 3.16
N ARG A 183 4.89 -3.82 1.97
CA ARG A 183 5.70 -2.70 1.44
C ARG A 183 5.35 -1.39 2.10
N LEU A 184 6.32 -0.49 2.25
CA LEU A 184 6.05 0.91 2.56
C LEU A 184 5.06 1.49 1.53
N GLY A 185 4.03 2.18 2.01
CA GLY A 185 2.87 2.60 1.23
C GLY A 185 1.66 1.66 1.32
N ALA A 186 1.77 0.52 2.00
CA ALA A 186 0.61 -0.29 2.36
C ALA A 186 -0.19 0.39 3.49
N TYR A 187 -1.52 0.30 3.43
CA TYR A 187 -2.44 0.78 4.46
C TYR A 187 -2.98 -0.43 5.24
N ILE A 188 -2.54 -0.63 6.48
CA ILE A 188 -2.98 -1.79 7.28
C ILE A 188 -3.93 -1.31 8.36
N GLY A 189 -5.25 -1.43 8.18
CA GLY A 189 -6.27 -0.94 9.11
C GLY A 189 -6.19 -1.57 10.51
N GLU A 190 -6.71 -0.87 11.52
CA GLU A 190 -6.71 -1.36 12.90
C GLU A 190 -7.47 -2.70 13.03
N GLY A 191 -6.91 -3.62 13.82
CA GLY A 191 -7.44 -4.97 13.99
C GLY A 191 -6.99 -5.97 12.91
N THR A 192 -6.27 -5.53 11.88
CA THR A 192 -5.78 -6.41 10.82
C THR A 192 -4.66 -7.31 11.34
N THR A 193 -4.72 -8.58 10.94
CA THR A 193 -3.61 -9.52 11.07
C THR A 193 -3.16 -9.94 9.67
N ILE A 194 -1.90 -9.65 9.33
CA ILE A 194 -1.21 -10.20 8.16
C ILE A 194 -0.41 -11.43 8.63
N MET A 195 -0.81 -12.62 8.21
CA MET A 195 -0.09 -13.87 8.49
C MET A 195 1.09 -14.04 7.52
N HIS A 196 1.93 -15.07 7.73
CA HIS A 196 3.16 -15.30 6.96
C HIS A 196 2.93 -15.40 5.43
N GLU A 197 1.78 -15.95 5.01
CA GLU A 197 1.45 -16.03 3.59
C GLU A 197 0.82 -14.73 3.04
N GLY A 198 0.43 -13.83 3.94
CA GLY A 198 -0.15 -12.54 3.63
C GLY A 198 0.86 -11.62 2.95
N PHE A 199 0.42 -10.90 1.93
CA PHE A 199 1.21 -9.87 1.26
C PHE A 199 0.35 -8.65 0.99
N VAL A 200 0.89 -7.46 1.22
CA VAL A 200 0.22 -6.19 0.91
C VAL A 200 1.18 -5.26 0.19
N ASN A 201 0.78 -4.84 -1.01
CA ASN A 201 1.57 -3.92 -1.84
C ASN A 201 1.36 -2.45 -1.41
N PHE A 202 2.10 -1.53 -2.03
CA PHE A 202 1.85 -0.10 -1.87
C PHE A 202 0.49 0.29 -2.47
N ASN A 203 -0.11 1.39 -1.96
CA ASN A 203 -1.42 1.89 -2.38
C ASN A 203 -2.50 0.79 -2.34
N ALA A 204 -2.42 -0.08 -1.35
CA ALA A 204 -3.32 -1.20 -1.15
C ALA A 204 -3.43 -1.49 0.35
N GLY A 205 -4.44 -2.24 0.76
CA GLY A 205 -4.64 -2.40 2.18
C GLY A 205 -5.96 -2.99 2.63
N THR A 206 -6.18 -2.84 3.94
CA THR A 206 -7.37 -3.25 4.66
C THR A 206 -7.99 -2.05 5.38
N GLU A 207 -9.32 -1.93 5.39
CA GLU A 207 -9.99 -0.82 6.09
C GLU A 207 -10.01 -0.99 7.61
N GLY A 208 -9.99 -2.24 8.09
CA GLY A 208 -10.05 -2.57 9.51
C GLY A 208 -9.91 -4.07 9.73
N THR A 209 -10.41 -4.56 10.88
CA THR A 209 -10.32 -5.97 11.31
C THR A 209 -10.50 -6.94 10.16
N SER A 210 -9.44 -7.68 9.82
CA SER A 210 -9.36 -8.61 8.70
C SER A 210 -8.26 -9.64 8.97
N MET A 211 -8.45 -10.89 8.54
CA MET A 211 -7.39 -11.91 8.48
C MET A 211 -6.84 -12.00 7.06
N ILE A 212 -5.56 -11.65 6.88
CA ILE A 212 -4.91 -11.67 5.57
C ILE A 212 -3.82 -12.73 5.54
N GLU A 213 -4.10 -13.80 4.82
CA GLU A 213 -3.18 -14.91 4.53
C GLU A 213 -2.95 -15.06 3.02
N GLY A 214 -3.50 -14.15 2.22
CA GLY A 214 -3.32 -14.08 0.77
C GLY A 214 -2.67 -12.78 0.30
N ARG A 215 -2.65 -12.57 -1.02
CA ARG A 215 -1.95 -11.45 -1.66
C ARG A 215 -2.92 -10.34 -2.04
N ILE A 216 -2.67 -9.14 -1.50
CA ILE A 216 -3.34 -7.90 -1.85
C ILE A 216 -2.46 -7.10 -2.82
N SER A 217 -2.83 -7.11 -4.10
CA SER A 217 -2.14 -6.36 -5.15
C SER A 217 -2.26 -4.84 -5.00
N ALA A 218 -1.38 -4.09 -5.66
CA ALA A 218 -1.40 -2.63 -5.64
C ALA A 218 -2.75 -2.09 -6.14
N GLY A 219 -3.30 -1.09 -5.44
CA GLY A 219 -4.62 -0.54 -5.69
C GLY A 219 -5.78 -1.30 -5.03
N VAL A 220 -5.56 -2.49 -4.49
CA VAL A 220 -6.66 -3.29 -3.91
C VAL A 220 -6.94 -2.88 -2.48
N MET A 221 -8.20 -2.59 -2.19
CA MET A 221 -8.72 -2.38 -0.84
C MET A 221 -9.62 -3.53 -0.41
N VAL A 222 -9.42 -3.98 0.83
CA VAL A 222 -10.22 -5.00 1.49
C VAL A 222 -11.06 -4.34 2.58
N GLY A 223 -12.38 -4.46 2.47
CA GLY A 223 -13.36 -3.96 3.42
C GLY A 223 -13.27 -4.64 4.78
N LYS A 224 -13.87 -4.02 5.78
CA LYS A 224 -13.86 -4.51 7.16
C LYS A 224 -14.52 -5.89 7.29
N GLY A 225 -13.95 -6.75 8.13
CA GLY A 225 -14.47 -8.08 8.42
C GLY A 225 -14.24 -9.11 7.32
N SER A 226 -13.44 -8.76 6.30
CA SER A 226 -13.16 -9.65 5.17
C SER A 226 -11.87 -10.44 5.38
N ASP A 227 -11.95 -11.74 5.11
CA ASP A 227 -10.85 -12.68 5.32
C ASP A 227 -10.33 -13.21 3.98
N LEU A 228 -9.01 -13.16 3.82
CA LEU A 228 -8.28 -13.66 2.66
C LEU A 228 -7.49 -14.90 3.09
N GLY A 229 -7.98 -16.08 2.73
CA GLY A 229 -7.38 -17.35 3.09
C GLY A 229 -6.01 -17.61 2.45
N GLY A 230 -5.27 -18.55 3.04
CA GLY A 230 -3.88 -18.85 2.71
C GLY A 230 -3.59 -18.95 1.21
N GLY A 231 -2.68 -18.13 0.70
CA GLY A 231 -2.21 -18.17 -0.70
C GLY A 231 -3.19 -17.62 -1.74
N CYS A 232 -4.35 -17.09 -1.31
CA CYS A 232 -5.30 -16.51 -2.25
C CYS A 232 -4.71 -15.29 -2.98
N SER A 233 -5.35 -14.87 -4.07
CA SER A 233 -4.84 -13.80 -4.94
C SER A 233 -5.90 -12.76 -5.26
N THR A 234 -5.57 -11.48 -5.10
CA THR A 234 -6.30 -10.40 -5.78
C THR A 234 -5.51 -9.95 -7.00
N MET A 235 -6.16 -9.86 -8.16
CA MET A 235 -5.51 -9.44 -9.40
C MET A 235 -5.14 -7.95 -9.32
N GLY A 236 -3.88 -7.62 -9.62
CA GLY A 236 -3.45 -6.24 -9.83
C GLY A 236 -3.75 -5.76 -11.25
N THR A 237 -3.88 -4.44 -11.43
CA THR A 237 -4.01 -3.81 -12.76
C THR A 237 -2.83 -4.18 -13.68
N LEU A 238 -1.61 -4.20 -13.12
CA LEU A 238 -0.38 -4.60 -13.81
C LEU A 238 -0.31 -6.09 -14.19
N SER A 239 -1.16 -6.94 -13.61
CA SER A 239 -1.14 -8.40 -13.81
C SER A 239 -2.16 -8.86 -14.86
N GLY A 240 -2.58 -7.96 -15.76
CA GLY A 240 -3.51 -8.26 -16.86
C GLY A 240 -4.98 -7.96 -16.58
N GLY A 241 -5.29 -7.22 -15.51
CA GLY A 241 -6.68 -6.90 -15.11
C GLY A 241 -7.35 -5.75 -15.85
N GLY A 242 -6.67 -5.12 -16.80
CA GLY A 242 -7.15 -3.92 -17.46
C GLY A 242 -7.21 -2.72 -16.50
N ASN A 243 -8.18 -1.83 -16.71
CA ASN A 243 -8.31 -0.57 -15.96
C ASN A 243 -9.23 -0.66 -14.74
N ILE A 244 -9.78 -1.83 -14.42
CA ILE A 244 -10.73 -1.99 -13.31
C ILE A 244 -9.93 -2.19 -12.02
N ILE A 245 -10.15 -1.32 -11.04
CA ILE A 245 -9.58 -1.45 -9.70
C ILE A 245 -10.32 -2.57 -8.98
N ILE A 246 -9.61 -3.64 -8.64
CA ILE A 246 -10.15 -4.73 -7.82
C ILE A 246 -10.32 -4.25 -6.38
N ALA A 247 -11.46 -4.55 -5.79
CA ALA A 247 -11.75 -4.32 -4.37
C ALA A 247 -12.46 -5.54 -3.80
N VAL A 248 -12.41 -5.70 -2.48
CA VAL A 248 -13.18 -6.69 -1.73
C VAL A 248 -14.07 -5.92 -0.77
N GLY A 249 -15.38 -6.12 -0.85
CA GLY A 249 -16.34 -5.50 0.06
C GLY A 249 -16.20 -5.99 1.50
N GLU A 250 -17.13 -5.57 2.37
CA GLU A 250 -17.13 -5.94 3.78
C GLU A 250 -17.60 -7.38 4.00
N ASN A 251 -17.15 -8.00 5.10
CA ASN A 251 -17.61 -9.33 5.57
C ASN A 251 -17.55 -10.43 4.50
N SER A 252 -16.57 -10.37 3.61
CA SER A 252 -16.37 -11.33 2.52
C SER A 252 -15.30 -12.37 2.88
N LEU A 253 -15.35 -13.54 2.25
CA LEU A 253 -14.39 -14.63 2.44
C LEU A 253 -13.81 -15.07 1.10
N ILE A 254 -12.50 -14.96 0.94
CA ILE A 254 -11.77 -15.55 -0.18
C ILE A 254 -11.07 -16.80 0.31
N GLY A 255 -11.48 -17.97 -0.19
CA GLY A 255 -10.92 -19.25 0.23
C GLY A 255 -9.43 -19.39 -0.07
N ALA A 256 -8.77 -20.33 0.62
CA ALA A 256 -7.36 -20.59 0.43
C ALA A 256 -7.06 -20.97 -1.03
N ASN A 257 -5.95 -20.46 -1.56
CA ASN A 257 -5.53 -20.63 -2.97
C ASN A 257 -6.57 -20.23 -4.03
N ALA A 258 -7.63 -19.50 -3.64
CA ALA A 258 -8.57 -18.92 -4.59
C ALA A 258 -7.97 -17.68 -5.26
N GLY A 259 -8.65 -17.14 -6.27
CA GLY A 259 -8.23 -15.90 -6.89
C GLY A 259 -9.38 -15.10 -7.46
N ILE A 260 -9.31 -13.78 -7.30
CA ILE A 260 -10.31 -12.87 -7.82
C ILE A 260 -9.71 -11.93 -8.86
N GLY A 261 -10.38 -11.86 -9.99
CA GLY A 261 -10.10 -10.97 -11.11
C GLY A 261 -11.26 -10.02 -11.41
N ILE A 262 -12.18 -9.86 -10.47
CA ILE A 262 -13.29 -8.89 -10.48
C ILE A 262 -13.40 -8.26 -9.08
N PRO A 263 -13.94 -7.04 -8.96
CA PRO A 263 -14.35 -6.50 -7.68
C PRO A 263 -15.44 -7.38 -7.03
N LEU A 264 -15.28 -7.70 -5.75
CA LEU A 264 -16.31 -8.38 -4.95
C LEU A 264 -17.09 -7.35 -4.14
N GLY A 265 -18.42 -7.47 -4.12
CA GLY A 265 -19.26 -6.72 -3.20
C GLY A 265 -19.19 -7.28 -1.79
N ASP A 266 -20.06 -6.76 -0.92
CA ASP A 266 -20.12 -7.22 0.47
C ASP A 266 -20.63 -8.66 0.59
N ARG A 267 -20.22 -9.35 1.66
CA ARG A 267 -20.71 -10.70 2.03
C ARG A 267 -20.57 -11.73 0.91
N CYS A 268 -19.56 -11.55 0.07
CA CYS A 268 -19.23 -12.52 -0.98
C CYS A 268 -18.34 -13.63 -0.43
N THR A 269 -18.55 -14.86 -0.90
CA THR A 269 -17.68 -15.99 -0.59
C THR A 269 -17.14 -16.60 -1.89
N VAL A 270 -15.83 -16.85 -1.94
CA VAL A 270 -15.18 -17.58 -3.03
C VAL A 270 -14.61 -18.87 -2.47
N GLU A 271 -15.03 -20.00 -3.04
CA GLU A 271 -14.53 -21.32 -2.68
C GLU A 271 -13.00 -21.40 -2.77
N SER A 272 -12.39 -22.17 -1.87
CA SER A 272 -10.95 -22.45 -1.90
C SER A 272 -10.53 -23.10 -3.24
N GLY A 273 -9.44 -22.61 -3.83
CA GLY A 273 -8.92 -23.08 -5.11
C GLY A 273 -9.70 -22.61 -6.35
N LEU A 274 -10.82 -21.88 -6.19
CA LEU A 274 -11.53 -21.28 -7.30
C LEU A 274 -10.86 -19.97 -7.73
N TYR A 275 -10.48 -19.89 -9.00
CA TYR A 275 -10.04 -18.64 -9.61
C TYR A 275 -11.16 -18.09 -10.51
N ILE A 276 -11.65 -16.89 -10.22
CA ILE A 276 -12.63 -16.17 -11.04
C ILE A 276 -11.94 -15.02 -11.78
N THR A 277 -11.96 -15.05 -13.11
CA THR A 277 -11.51 -13.94 -13.97
C THR A 277 -12.72 -13.21 -14.55
N ALA A 278 -12.54 -11.97 -15.01
CA ALA A 278 -13.61 -11.20 -15.64
C ALA A 278 -14.37 -11.94 -16.76
N GLY A 279 -13.67 -12.80 -17.51
CA GLY A 279 -14.23 -13.60 -18.61
C GLY A 279 -14.77 -14.98 -18.22
N THR A 280 -14.63 -15.37 -16.95
CA THR A 280 -15.13 -16.66 -16.46
C THR A 280 -16.65 -16.72 -16.65
N LYS A 281 -17.15 -17.75 -17.33
CA LYS A 281 -18.59 -18.00 -17.44
C LYS A 281 -19.09 -18.63 -16.15
N VAL A 282 -20.12 -18.05 -15.58
CA VAL A 282 -20.67 -18.42 -14.27
C VAL A 282 -22.14 -18.78 -14.46
N VAL A 283 -22.52 -19.98 -14.01
CA VAL A 283 -23.91 -20.41 -13.98
C VAL A 283 -24.56 -19.84 -12.73
N MET A 284 -25.53 -18.96 -12.91
CA MET A 284 -26.28 -18.34 -11.81
C MET A 284 -27.32 -19.32 -11.28
N LEU A 285 -27.34 -19.50 -9.96
CA LEU A 285 -28.29 -20.32 -9.24
C LEU A 285 -29.13 -19.46 -8.30
N ASP A 286 -30.45 -19.65 -8.30
CA ASP A 286 -31.34 -19.05 -7.31
C ASP A 286 -31.24 -19.74 -5.93
N ALA A 287 -32.01 -19.26 -4.96
CA ALA A 287 -32.05 -19.80 -3.61
C ALA A 287 -32.41 -21.30 -3.55
N GLU A 288 -33.16 -21.81 -4.53
CA GLU A 288 -33.54 -23.22 -4.68
C GLU A 288 -32.52 -24.05 -5.49
N ASN A 289 -31.33 -23.50 -5.74
CA ASN A 289 -30.26 -24.08 -6.58
C ASN A 289 -30.70 -24.37 -8.04
N GLN A 290 -31.75 -23.71 -8.53
CA GLN A 290 -32.16 -23.83 -9.93
C GLN A 290 -31.34 -22.89 -10.81
N VAL A 291 -31.03 -23.35 -12.02
CA VAL A 291 -30.29 -22.55 -12.99
C VAL A 291 -31.18 -21.43 -13.51
N VAL A 292 -30.72 -20.19 -13.35
CA VAL A 292 -31.39 -19.01 -13.89
C VAL A 292 -30.81 -18.68 -15.26
N GLU A 293 -29.52 -18.36 -15.32
CA GLU A 293 -28.82 -18.05 -16.56
C GLU A 293 -27.30 -18.27 -16.46
N THR A 294 -26.56 -17.99 -17.54
CA THR A 294 -25.09 -18.01 -17.56
C THR A 294 -24.55 -16.65 -17.97
N VAL A 295 -23.84 -16.00 -17.05
CA VAL A 295 -23.26 -14.66 -17.25
C VAL A 295 -21.73 -14.71 -17.22
N LYS A 296 -21.06 -13.62 -17.57
CA LYS A 296 -19.62 -13.49 -17.29
C LYS A 296 -19.45 -12.94 -15.88
N ALA A 297 -18.39 -13.37 -15.19
CA ALA A 297 -18.14 -12.93 -13.82
C ALA A 297 -18.02 -11.40 -13.68
N ARG A 298 -17.54 -10.70 -14.72
CA ARG A 298 -17.50 -9.22 -14.73
C ARG A 298 -18.88 -8.58 -14.55
N ASP A 299 -19.94 -9.23 -15.00
CA ASP A 299 -21.32 -8.74 -14.90
C ASP A 299 -21.87 -8.92 -13.45
N LEU A 300 -21.10 -9.61 -12.59
CA LEU A 300 -21.36 -9.81 -11.16
C LEU A 300 -20.48 -8.93 -10.25
N ALA A 301 -19.65 -8.05 -10.83
CA ALA A 301 -18.77 -7.19 -10.07
C ALA A 301 -19.54 -6.30 -9.09
N ASN A 302 -19.03 -6.15 -7.87
CA ASN A 302 -19.62 -5.37 -6.77
C ASN A 302 -21.00 -5.83 -6.27
N LYS A 303 -21.58 -6.89 -6.81
CA LYS A 303 -22.82 -7.46 -6.27
C LYS A 303 -22.54 -8.12 -4.93
N ALA A 304 -23.46 -7.95 -3.99
CA ALA A 304 -23.35 -8.49 -2.64
C ALA A 304 -23.98 -9.89 -2.53
N ASP A 305 -23.68 -10.59 -1.44
CA ASP A 305 -24.35 -11.84 -1.03
C ASP A 305 -24.22 -12.97 -2.07
N LEU A 306 -23.06 -13.07 -2.71
CA LEU A 306 -22.75 -14.08 -3.73
C LEU A 306 -21.82 -15.17 -3.20
N LEU A 307 -22.15 -16.43 -3.47
CA LEU A 307 -21.27 -17.58 -3.23
C LEU A 307 -20.78 -18.15 -4.56
N PHE A 308 -19.50 -17.97 -4.85
CA PHE A 308 -18.83 -18.56 -5.99
C PHE A 308 -18.24 -19.93 -5.63
N ARG A 309 -18.61 -20.97 -6.37
CA ARG A 309 -18.11 -22.34 -6.18
C ARG A 309 -17.88 -23.07 -7.50
N ARG A 310 -17.08 -24.12 -7.49
CA ARG A 310 -16.95 -25.08 -8.58
C ARG A 310 -17.76 -26.32 -8.26
N ASN A 311 -18.65 -26.70 -9.17
CA ASN A 311 -19.35 -27.97 -9.06
C ASN A 311 -18.36 -29.14 -9.25
N SER A 312 -18.16 -29.95 -8.22
CA SER A 312 -17.16 -31.02 -8.24
C SER A 312 -17.52 -32.19 -9.18
N ALA A 313 -18.80 -32.36 -9.53
CA ALA A 313 -19.24 -33.46 -10.39
C ALA A 313 -19.06 -33.15 -11.89
N ASN A 314 -19.22 -31.89 -12.30
CA ASN A 314 -19.18 -31.49 -13.71
C ASN A 314 -18.17 -30.37 -14.05
N GLY A 315 -17.51 -29.80 -13.05
CA GLY A 315 -16.46 -28.78 -13.20
C GLY A 315 -16.95 -27.36 -13.52
N ARG A 316 -18.26 -27.12 -13.64
CA ARG A 316 -18.77 -25.78 -13.95
C ARG A 316 -18.59 -24.83 -12.77
N VAL A 317 -18.34 -23.55 -13.07
CA VAL A 317 -18.34 -22.48 -12.07
C VAL A 317 -19.78 -22.02 -11.86
N GLU A 318 -20.21 -22.02 -10.61
CA GLU A 318 -21.54 -21.63 -10.16
C GLU A 318 -21.45 -20.40 -9.26
N CYS A 319 -22.49 -19.57 -9.30
CA CYS A 319 -22.69 -18.51 -8.32
C CYS A 319 -24.09 -18.68 -7.73
N LEU A 320 -24.14 -18.97 -6.43
CA LEU A 320 -25.38 -19.06 -5.66
C LEU A 320 -25.68 -17.69 -5.04
N THR A 321 -26.94 -17.27 -5.15
CA THR A 321 -27.47 -16.08 -4.48
C THR A 321 -28.53 -16.49 -3.44
N ASN A 322 -28.82 -15.61 -2.49
CA ASN A 322 -29.96 -15.74 -1.58
C ASN A 322 -31.28 -15.20 -2.18
N LYS A 323 -31.25 -14.73 -3.44
CA LYS A 323 -32.38 -14.11 -4.14
C LYS A 323 -33.17 -15.13 -4.97
N THR A 324 -34.43 -14.81 -5.20
CA THR A 324 -35.28 -15.52 -6.17
C THR A 324 -34.84 -15.23 -7.61
N ALA A 325 -35.22 -16.08 -8.56
CA ALA A 325 -34.90 -15.87 -9.98
C ALA A 325 -35.42 -14.54 -10.55
N ILE A 326 -36.56 -14.03 -10.04
CA ILE A 326 -37.14 -12.76 -10.47
C ILE A 326 -36.28 -11.58 -10.01
N GLU A 327 -35.97 -11.52 -8.72
CA GLU A 327 -35.11 -10.47 -8.13
C GLU A 327 -33.71 -10.46 -8.77
N LEU A 328 -33.18 -11.65 -9.07
CA LEU A 328 -31.87 -11.80 -9.69
C LEU A 328 -31.84 -11.25 -11.12
N ASN A 329 -32.86 -11.55 -11.93
CA ASN A 329 -32.97 -11.04 -13.29
C ASN A 329 -33.14 -9.52 -13.31
N GLU A 330 -33.97 -8.96 -12.42
CA GLU A 330 -34.11 -7.51 -12.30
C GLU A 330 -32.76 -6.84 -12.00
N GLU A 331 -31.99 -7.37 -11.05
CA GLU A 331 -30.70 -6.80 -10.67
C GLU A 331 -29.60 -7.01 -11.74
N LEU A 332 -29.65 -8.10 -12.51
CA LEU A 332 -28.70 -8.33 -13.62
C LEU A 332 -28.99 -7.44 -14.83
N HIS A 333 -30.21 -6.95 -14.97
CA HIS A 333 -30.65 -6.18 -16.14
C HIS A 333 -31.09 -4.74 -15.84
N ALA A 334 -31.07 -4.30 -14.59
CA ALA A 334 -31.46 -2.94 -14.18
C ALA A 334 -30.63 -1.81 -14.82
N ASN A 335 -29.47 -2.12 -15.43
CA ASN A 335 -28.58 -1.16 -16.09
C ASN A 335 -28.44 -1.38 -17.61
N ASN A 336 -29.34 -2.15 -18.22
CA ASN A 336 -29.43 -2.28 -19.68
C ASN A 336 -30.40 -1.27 -20.29
#